data_AF-A0ABD0RFF0-F1
#
_entry.id   AF-A0ABD0RFF0-F1
#
_cell.length_a   1.000
_cell.length_b   1.000
_cell.length_c   1.000
_cell.angle_alpha   90.00
_cell.angle_beta   90.00
_cell.angle_gamma   90.00
#
_symmetry.space_group_name_H-M   'P 1'
#
loop_
_entity.id
_entity.type
_entity.pdbx_description
1 polymer ?
#
loop_
_entity_poly.entity_id
_entity_poly.type
_entity_poly.pdbx_seq_one_letter_code
_entity_poly.pdbx_strand_id
1 'polypeptide(L)'
;ILHSLNRYSRYISILDCDSKTLRCPPYKGTLISHLADHRTQIKRGSTYFLHVQGMLTQLTAKAFLYTFCHHIHLPMDINDQGSVTTRRTNFLLQLGYTVEESKIVQYLSELIKQHYIQG
;
A
#
# COMPACT_ATOMS: atom_id res chain seq x y z
N ILE A 1 -14.94 -28.92 -13.74
CA ILE A 1 -13.93 -29.07 -12.66
C ILE A 1 -13.83 -27.73 -11.95
N LEU A 2 -14.31 -27.61 -10.71
CA LEU A 2 -14.09 -26.40 -9.90
C LEU A 2 -12.68 -26.47 -9.32
N HIS A 3 -11.76 -25.67 -9.84
CA HIS A 3 -10.43 -25.55 -9.25
C HIS A 3 -10.54 -24.83 -7.91
N SER A 4 -10.02 -25.46 -6.85
CA SER A 4 -9.96 -24.82 -5.54
C SER A 4 -9.09 -23.56 -5.63
N LEU A 5 -9.67 -22.42 -5.23
CA LEU A 5 -8.96 -21.15 -5.13
C LEU A 5 -7.97 -21.11 -3.96
N ASN A 6 -7.90 -22.18 -3.15
CA ASN A 6 -7.09 -22.24 -1.95
C ASN A 6 -5.58 -22.01 -2.22
N ARG A 7 -5.10 -22.42 -3.41
CA ARG A 7 -3.70 -22.17 -3.84
C ARG A 7 -3.37 -20.68 -4.01
N TYR A 8 -4.40 -19.84 -4.18
CA TYR A 8 -4.28 -18.40 -4.36
C TYR A 8 -4.61 -17.59 -3.11
N SER A 9 -4.91 -18.25 -1.98
CA SER A 9 -5.29 -17.59 -0.71
C SER A 9 -4.29 -16.55 -0.21
N ARG A 10 -3.03 -16.59 -0.67
CA ARG A 10 -1.99 -15.57 -0.38
C ARG A 10 -2.16 -14.26 -1.16
N TYR A 11 -2.96 -14.26 -2.22
CA TYR A 11 -3.11 -13.14 -3.16
C TYR A 11 -4.56 -12.67 -3.32
N ILE A 12 -5.53 -13.51 -2.97
CA ILE A 12 -6.95 -13.19 -3.09
C ILE A 12 -7.60 -13.12 -1.71
N SER A 13 -8.56 -12.23 -1.58
CA SER A 13 -9.45 -12.15 -0.43
C SER A 13 -10.85 -12.60 -0.85
N ILE A 14 -11.50 -13.42 -0.03
CA ILE A 14 -12.87 -13.90 -0.25
C ILE A 14 -13.75 -13.30 0.83
N LEU A 15 -14.66 -12.41 0.42
CA LEU A 15 -15.72 -11.90 1.26
C LEU A 15 -16.97 -12.75 1.06
N ASP A 16 -17.39 -13.45 2.11
CA ASP A 16 -18.68 -14.11 2.17
C ASP A 16 -19.66 -13.17 2.87
N CYS A 17 -20.55 -12.56 2.10
CA CYS A 17 -21.53 -11.59 2.58
C CYS A 17 -22.61 -12.23 3.46
N ASP A 18 -22.96 -13.49 3.20
CA ASP A 18 -24.02 -14.20 3.91
C ASP A 18 -23.55 -14.57 5.32
N SER A 19 -22.32 -15.09 5.43
CA SER A 19 -21.70 -15.39 6.72
C SER A 19 -20.99 -14.21 7.36
N LYS A 20 -20.89 -13.07 6.66
CA LYS A 20 -20.12 -11.87 7.06
C LYS A 20 -18.66 -12.20 7.41
N THR A 21 -18.05 -13.14 6.69
CA THR A 21 -16.66 -13.54 6.90
C THR A 21 -15.76 -13.04 5.79
N LEU A 22 -14.56 -12.57 6.14
CA LEU A 22 -13.52 -12.20 5.20
C LEU A 22 -12.32 -13.14 5.39
N ARG A 23 -12.04 -13.96 4.39
CA ARG A 23 -10.79 -14.73 4.31
C ARG A 23 -9.81 -13.92 3.49
N CYS A 24 -8.79 -13.36 4.12
CA CYS A 24 -7.76 -12.59 3.44
C CYS A 24 -6.38 -12.95 3.99
N PRO A 25 -5.29 -12.65 3.24
CA PRO A 25 -3.96 -12.62 3.82
C PRO A 25 -3.94 -11.75 5.09
N PRO A 26 -3.16 -12.13 6.12
CA PRO A 26 -3.05 -11.33 7.33
C PRO A 26 -2.47 -9.94 6.98
N TYR A 27 -3.06 -8.90 7.56
CA TYR A 27 -2.61 -7.53 7.45
C TYR A 27 -2.23 -7.00 8.83
N LYS A 28 -1.00 -6.50 8.99
CA LYS A 28 -0.47 -5.96 10.26
C LYS A 28 -0.16 -4.45 10.23
N GLY A 29 -0.64 -3.73 9.21
CA GLY A 29 -0.47 -2.28 9.14
C GLY A 29 -1.54 -1.50 9.92
N THR A 30 -1.42 -0.17 9.92
CA THR A 30 -2.29 0.76 10.65
C THR A 30 -3.28 1.51 9.75
N LEU A 31 -3.09 1.47 8.42
CA LEU A 31 -4.00 2.13 7.46
C LEU A 31 -5.48 1.78 7.69
N ILE A 32 -5.82 0.49 7.85
CA ILE A 32 -7.20 0.04 8.07
C ILE A 32 -7.74 0.56 9.40
N SER A 33 -6.93 0.57 10.46
CA SER A 33 -7.36 1.14 11.74
C SER A 33 -7.63 2.64 11.66
N HIS A 34 -6.87 3.40 10.86
CA HIS A 34 -7.13 4.82 10.62
C HIS A 34 -8.37 5.07 9.75
N LEU A 35 -8.67 4.15 8.81
CA LEU A 35 -9.89 4.20 8.01
C LEU A 35 -11.15 3.84 8.82
N ALA A 36 -11.00 3.03 9.86
CA ALA A 36 -12.08 2.54 10.70
C ALA A 36 -12.01 3.07 12.15
N ASP A 37 -11.33 4.20 12.37
CA ASP A 37 -11.11 4.71 13.72
C ASP A 37 -12.43 5.18 14.35
N HIS A 38 -12.88 4.41 15.35
CA HIS A 38 -14.11 4.67 16.09
C HIS A 38 -14.09 6.00 16.84
N ARG A 39 -12.91 6.55 17.15
CA ARG A 39 -12.75 7.82 17.88
C ARG A 39 -13.15 9.02 17.04
N THR A 40 -12.98 8.93 15.72
CA THR A 40 -13.28 10.03 14.80
C THR A 40 -14.79 10.22 14.58
N GLN A 41 -15.61 9.20 14.88
CA GLN A 41 -17.03 9.12 14.49
C GLN A 41 -17.31 9.23 12.97
N ILE A 42 -16.27 9.33 12.14
CA ILE A 42 -16.37 9.40 10.69
C ILE A 42 -16.53 7.97 10.17
N LYS A 43 -17.78 7.52 9.99
CA LYS A 43 -18.11 6.13 9.62
C LYS A 43 -18.89 5.97 8.31
N ARG A 44 -19.60 7.02 7.88
CA ARG A 44 -20.48 6.98 6.70
C ARG A 44 -20.76 8.38 6.14
N GLY A 45 -21.35 8.42 4.94
CA GLY A 45 -21.75 9.66 4.26
C GLY A 45 -20.59 10.45 3.66
N SER A 46 -20.88 11.68 3.22
CA SER A 46 -19.92 12.51 2.48
C SER A 46 -18.65 12.84 3.28
N THR A 47 -18.74 12.98 4.60
CA THR A 47 -17.58 13.20 5.47
C THR A 47 -16.65 11.99 5.46
N TYR A 48 -17.21 10.77 5.49
CA TYR A 48 -16.40 9.56 5.36
C TYR A 48 -15.76 9.44 3.99
N PHE A 49 -16.49 9.77 2.93
CA PHE A 49 -15.94 9.82 1.58
C PHE A 49 -14.73 10.78 1.49
N LEU A 50 -14.86 12.01 2.01
CA LEU A 50 -13.76 12.97 2.04
C LEU A 50 -12.58 12.51 2.91
N HIS A 51 -12.84 11.86 4.04
CA HIS A 51 -11.80 11.27 4.88
C HIS A 51 -10.98 10.22 4.10
N VAL A 52 -11.67 9.28 3.46
CA VAL A 52 -11.03 8.24 2.62
C VAL A 52 -10.27 8.88 1.46
N GLN A 53 -10.85 9.86 0.78
CA GLN A 53 -10.19 10.57 -0.31
C GLN A 53 -8.92 11.30 0.17
N GLY A 54 -8.96 11.95 1.33
CA GLY A 54 -7.81 12.61 1.94
C GLY A 54 -6.68 11.63 2.26
N MET A 55 -7.02 10.49 2.87
CA MET A 55 -6.06 9.41 3.14
C MET A 55 -5.46 8.84 1.85
N LEU A 56 -6.29 8.59 0.83
CA LEU A 56 -5.83 8.09 -0.46
C LEU A 56 -4.92 9.11 -1.15
N THR A 57 -5.25 10.40 -1.08
CA THR A 57 -4.43 11.49 -1.64
C THR A 57 -3.07 11.54 -0.95
N GLN A 58 -3.02 11.46 0.38
CA GLN A 58 -1.77 11.42 1.12
C GLN A 58 -0.92 10.19 0.75
N LEU A 59 -1.55 9.02 0.64
CA LEU A 59 -0.89 7.78 0.26
C LEU A 59 -0.32 7.87 -1.17
N THR A 60 -1.09 8.41 -2.11
CA THR A 60 -0.66 8.66 -3.49
C THR A 60 0.47 9.68 -3.56
N ALA A 61 0.42 10.77 -2.80
CA ALA A 61 1.50 11.76 -2.76
C ALA A 61 2.81 11.15 -2.25
N LYS A 62 2.74 10.30 -1.22
CA LYS A 62 3.91 9.57 -0.71
C LYS A 62 4.43 8.53 -1.70
N ALA A 63 3.55 7.81 -2.40
CA ALA A 63 3.92 6.88 -3.46
C ALA A 63 4.54 7.59 -4.67
N PHE A 64 4.02 8.75 -5.05
CA PHE A 64 4.58 9.61 -6.08
C PHE A 64 5.98 10.08 -5.70
N LEU A 65 6.13 10.60 -4.48
CA LEU A 65 7.44 11.00 -3.96
C LEU A 65 8.42 9.83 -4.00
N TYR A 66 8.04 8.64 -3.49
CA TYR A 66 8.85 7.44 -3.60
C TYR A 66 9.27 7.17 -5.05
N THR A 67 8.30 7.14 -5.98
CA THR A 67 8.52 6.80 -7.39
C THR A 67 9.57 7.68 -8.09
N PHE A 68 9.51 8.99 -7.89
CA PHE A 68 10.33 9.95 -8.63
C PHE A 68 11.58 10.43 -7.86
N CYS A 69 11.86 9.81 -6.72
CA CYS A 69 13.01 10.17 -5.91
C CYS A 69 14.28 9.47 -6.43
N HIS A 70 15.00 10.13 -7.34
CA HIS A 70 16.17 9.55 -8.01
C HIS A 70 17.23 9.00 -7.04
N HIS A 71 17.47 9.68 -5.92
CA HIS A 71 18.52 9.31 -4.97
C HIS A 71 18.24 8.02 -4.17
N ILE A 72 17.02 7.45 -4.23
CA ILE A 72 16.72 6.15 -3.63
C ILE A 72 16.69 5.01 -4.67
N HIS A 73 16.71 5.35 -5.95
CA HIS A 73 16.57 4.36 -7.03
C HIS A 73 17.84 4.14 -7.83
N LEU A 74 18.71 5.15 -7.94
CA LEU A 74 19.97 5.03 -8.66
C LEU A 74 21.09 4.44 -7.77
N PRO A 75 21.86 3.46 -8.30
CA PRO A 75 23.09 3.02 -7.65
C PRO A 75 24.11 4.16 -7.65
N MET A 76 24.78 4.36 -6.51
CA MET A 76 25.84 5.35 -6.38
C MET A 76 27.20 4.78 -6.83
N ASP A 77 27.37 3.45 -6.77
CA ASP A 77 28.58 2.71 -7.14
C ASP A 77 28.25 1.33 -7.75
N ILE A 78 29.24 0.68 -8.38
CA ILE A 78 29.09 -0.63 -9.06
C ILE A 78 28.74 -1.77 -8.07
N ASN A 79 29.16 -1.66 -6.81
CA ASN A 79 28.89 -2.63 -5.74
C ASN A 79 27.67 -2.28 -4.86
N ASP A 80 26.82 -1.36 -5.30
CA ASP A 80 25.87 -0.63 -4.44
C ASP A 80 24.45 -1.23 -4.37
N GLN A 81 24.21 -2.39 -4.98
CA GLN A 81 22.87 -3.03 -5.05
C GLN A 81 22.24 -3.24 -3.65
N GLY A 82 23.05 -3.63 -2.66
CA GLY A 82 22.59 -3.79 -1.27
C GLY A 82 22.24 -2.46 -0.58
N SER A 83 22.91 -1.37 -0.97
CA SER A 83 22.63 -0.04 -0.42
C SER A 83 21.34 0.54 -0.99
N VAL A 84 21.03 0.30 -2.27
CA VAL A 84 19.79 0.79 -2.90
C VAL A 84 18.56 0.24 -2.16
N THR A 85 18.56 -1.06 -1.86
CA THR A 85 17.47 -1.70 -1.11
C THR A 85 17.33 -1.08 0.27
N THR A 86 18.45 -0.90 0.97
CA THR A 86 18.50 -0.28 2.31
C THR A 86 18.03 1.19 2.29
N ARG A 87 18.42 1.97 1.27
CA ARG A 87 17.95 3.36 1.09
C ARG A 87 16.43 3.41 0.88
N ARG A 88 15.89 2.52 0.05
CA ARG A 88 14.43 2.42 -0.18
C ARG A 88 13.68 2.07 1.09
N THR A 89 14.17 1.10 1.87
CA THR A 89 13.53 0.74 3.14
C THR A 89 13.59 1.87 4.14
N ASN A 90 14.75 2.51 4.29
CA ASN A 90 14.94 3.63 5.22
C ASN A 90 14.06 4.82 4.86
N PHE A 91 13.94 5.13 3.57
CA PHE A 91 13.06 6.20 3.10
C PHE A 91 11.59 5.94 3.44
N LEU A 92 11.10 4.70 3.26
CA LEU A 92 9.72 4.35 3.61
C LEU A 92 9.48 4.38 5.13
N LEU A 93 10.45 3.97 5.94
CA LEU A 93 10.41 4.12 7.39
C LEU A 93 10.36 5.60 7.81
N GLN A 94 11.14 6.47 7.17
CA GLN A 94 11.12 7.92 7.39
C GLN A 94 9.78 8.56 7.01
N LEU A 95 9.08 8.01 6.02
CA LEU A 95 7.70 8.41 5.67
C LEU A 95 6.63 7.90 6.65
N GLY A 96 7.05 7.18 7.69
CA GLY A 96 6.20 6.66 8.77
C GLY A 96 5.52 5.34 8.44
N TYR A 97 6.00 4.60 7.43
CA TYR A 97 5.43 3.30 7.07
C TYR A 97 6.16 2.15 7.76
N THR A 98 5.39 1.18 8.22
CA THR A 98 5.95 -0.12 8.61
C THR A 98 6.45 -0.89 7.38
N VAL A 99 7.22 -1.96 7.62
CA VAL A 99 7.68 -2.86 6.54
C VAL A 99 6.51 -3.47 5.77
N GLU A 100 5.36 -3.67 6.42
CA GLU A 100 4.19 -4.25 5.79
C GLU A 100 3.44 -3.22 4.94
N GLU A 101 3.26 -2.00 5.44
CA GLU A 101 2.63 -0.90 4.70
C GLU A 101 3.50 -0.39 3.55
N SER A 102 4.82 -0.56 3.64
CA SER A 102 5.77 -0.28 2.57
C SER A 102 5.39 -0.98 1.26
N LYS A 103 4.78 -2.18 1.35
CA LYS A 103 4.30 -2.92 0.17
C LYS A 103 3.17 -2.19 -0.57
N ILE A 104 2.33 -1.46 0.16
CA ILE A 104 1.23 -0.66 -0.42
C ILE A 104 1.83 0.49 -1.23
N VAL A 105 2.80 1.21 -0.66
CA VAL A 105 3.48 2.33 -1.35
C VAL A 105 4.23 1.83 -2.58
N GLN A 106 4.93 0.70 -2.48
CA GLN A 106 5.62 0.07 -3.60
C GLN A 106 4.64 -0.33 -4.71
N TYR A 107 3.51 -0.95 -4.36
CA TYR A 107 2.48 -1.31 -5.32
C TYR A 107 1.91 -0.08 -6.05
N LEU A 108 1.57 0.97 -5.31
CA LEU A 108 1.09 2.23 -5.90
C LEU A 108 2.15 2.90 -6.77
N SER A 109 3.43 2.80 -6.40
CA SER A 109 4.54 3.28 -7.23
C SER A 109 4.61 2.55 -8.57
N GLU A 110 4.43 1.23 -8.60
CA GLU A 110 4.34 0.48 -9.85
C GLU A 110 3.15 0.93 -10.71
N LEU A 111 1.99 1.15 -10.10
CA LEU A 111 0.82 1.68 -10.82
C LEU A 111 1.07 3.07 -11.41
N ILE A 112 1.68 3.97 -10.64
CA ILE A 112 2.04 5.32 -11.11
C ILE A 112 3.01 5.23 -12.29
N LYS A 113 4.03 4.37 -12.21
CA LYS A 113 4.98 4.16 -13.31
C LYS A 113 4.29 3.62 -14.56
N GLN A 114 3.41 2.63 -14.41
CA GLN A 114 2.66 2.06 -15.53
C GLN A 114 1.81 3.13 -16.21
N HIS A 115 1.05 3.91 -15.44
CA HIS A 115 0.24 4.98 -15.99
C HIS A 115 1.10 6.07 -16.67
N TYR A 116 2.20 6.49 -16.05
CA TYR A 116 3.11 7.48 -16.62
C TYR A 116 3.73 7.03 -17.96
N ILE A 117 4.03 5.74 -18.10
CA ILE A 117 4.63 5.18 -19.33
C ILE A 117 3.56 4.96 -20.41
N GLN A 118 2.34 4.56 -20.04
CA GLN A 118 1.29 4.16 -20.98
C GLN A 118 0.40 5.32 -21.46
N GLY A 119 0.27 6.41 -20.69
CA GLY A 119 -0.62 7.52 -20.99
C GLY A 119 -2.09 7.17 -20.78
#